data_AF-A0A4U9UV52-F1
#
_entry.id   AF-A0A4U9UV52-F1
#
_cell.length_a   1.000
_cell.length_b   1.000
_cell.length_c   1.000
_cell.angle_alpha   90.00
_cell.angle_beta   90.00
_cell.angle_gamma   90.00
#
_symmetry.space_group_name_H-M   'P 1'
#
loop_
_entity.id
_entity.type
_entity.pdbx_description
1 polymer ?
#
loop_
_entity_poly.entity_id
_entity_poly.type
_entity_poly.pdbx_seq_one_letter_code
_entity_poly.pdbx_strand_id
1 'polypeptide(L)'
;MANNTIAVTMGDPAGIGPEIIIKALSEGELAGTPAVVVGCLQTLQRIQALEIVPKVELRPILNVSEARFAPGIINVIDEPLEDPAALTPGKVQAQAGDLAYRCVKRATELAMAGEVMAIRHGAAE
;
A
#
# COMPACT_ATOMS: atom_id res chain seq x y z
N MET A 1 -12.87 9.90 -19.50
CA MET A 1 -11.59 9.16 -19.62
C MET A 1 -11.68 7.99 -18.67
N ALA A 2 -11.48 6.75 -19.13
CA ALA A 2 -11.55 5.59 -18.25
C ALA A 2 -10.37 5.65 -17.27
N ASN A 3 -10.67 5.89 -16.00
CA ASN A 3 -9.67 5.95 -14.96
C ASN A 3 -9.36 4.51 -14.56
N ASN A 4 -8.31 3.91 -15.12
CA ASN A 4 -7.93 2.51 -14.88
C ASN A 4 -7.07 2.32 -13.61
N THR A 5 -7.01 3.33 -12.74
CA THR A 5 -6.17 3.29 -11.54
C THR A 5 -6.75 2.33 -10.49
N ILE A 6 -5.90 1.50 -9.90
CA ILE A 6 -6.30 0.52 -8.88
C ILE A 6 -5.79 0.98 -7.51
N ALA A 7 -6.65 1.01 -6.50
CA ALA A 7 -6.24 1.16 -5.11
C ALA A 7 -5.86 -0.22 -4.54
N VAL A 8 -4.68 -0.32 -3.95
CA VAL A 8 -4.20 -1.51 -3.25
C VAL A 8 -4.08 -1.17 -1.78
N THR A 9 -4.96 -1.71 -0.94
CA THR A 9 -4.87 -1.48 0.50
C THR A 9 -3.81 -2.40 1.09
N MET A 10 -2.92 -1.85 1.91
CA MET A 10 -1.85 -2.61 2.55
C MET A 10 -2.38 -3.76 3.42
N GLY A 11 -3.55 -3.58 4.03
CA GLY A 11 -4.14 -4.55 4.96
C GLY A 11 -3.40 -4.51 6.30
N ASP A 12 -3.17 -5.69 6.88
CA ASP A 12 -2.49 -5.81 8.17
C ASP A 12 -0.96 -5.55 8.02
N PRO A 13 -0.42 -4.51 8.67
CA PRO A 13 1.02 -4.20 8.66
C PRO A 13 1.90 -5.25 9.37
N ALA A 14 1.33 -6.10 10.22
CA ALA A 14 2.02 -7.19 10.93
C ALA A 14 2.09 -8.47 10.08
N GLY A 15 1.29 -8.57 9.02
CA GLY A 15 1.27 -9.70 8.10
C GLY A 15 2.30 -9.57 6.97
N ILE A 16 2.16 -10.42 5.96
CA ILE A 16 3.00 -10.42 4.74
C ILE A 16 2.49 -9.48 3.64
N GLY A 17 1.36 -8.79 3.85
CA GLY A 17 0.73 -7.88 2.89
C GLY A 17 1.68 -6.83 2.31
N PRO A 18 2.42 -6.05 3.14
CA PRO A 18 3.38 -5.06 2.67
C PRO A 18 4.47 -5.65 1.76
N GLU A 19 4.98 -6.84 2.06
CA GLU A 19 6.01 -7.53 1.27
C GLU A 19 5.48 -7.93 -0.11
N ILE A 20 4.30 -8.56 -0.14
CA ILE A 20 3.66 -9.00 -1.38
C ILE A 20 3.39 -7.81 -2.30
N ILE A 21 2.93 -6.69 -1.74
CA ILE A 21 2.63 -5.48 -2.53
C ILE A 21 3.90 -4.94 -3.19
N ILE A 22 5.01 -4.83 -2.45
CA ILE A 22 6.27 -4.35 -3.01
C ILE A 22 6.74 -5.30 -4.11
N LYS A 23 6.76 -6.62 -3.85
CA LYS A 23 7.19 -7.60 -4.87
C LYS A 23 6.32 -7.56 -6.12
N ALA A 24 4.99 -7.52 -5.95
CA ALA A 24 4.05 -7.50 -7.05
C ALA A 24 4.12 -6.23 -7.90
N LEU A 25 4.39 -5.06 -7.31
CA LEU A 25 4.48 -3.80 -8.04
C LEU A 25 5.89 -3.47 -8.54
N SER A 26 6.90 -4.16 -8.02
CA SER A 26 8.30 -3.97 -8.41
C SER A 26 8.70 -4.83 -9.61
N GLU A 27 8.15 -6.03 -9.76
CA GLU A 27 8.61 -7.03 -10.73
C GLU A 27 7.48 -7.59 -11.59
N GLY A 28 7.82 -8.04 -12.80
CA GLY A 28 6.89 -8.71 -13.70
C GLY A 28 5.94 -7.78 -14.45
N GLU A 29 4.82 -8.34 -14.92
CA GLU A 29 3.84 -7.65 -15.78
C GLU A 29 3.09 -6.51 -15.07
N LEU A 30 3.15 -6.48 -13.74
CA LEU A 30 2.48 -5.47 -12.92
C LEU A 30 3.36 -4.24 -12.67
N ALA A 31 4.66 -4.29 -12.96
CA ALA A 31 5.55 -3.15 -12.81
C ALA A 31 5.12 -1.98 -13.72
N GLY A 32 4.86 -0.82 -13.13
CA GLY A 32 4.36 0.36 -13.86
C GLY A 32 2.86 0.35 -14.15
N THR A 33 2.10 -0.62 -13.62
CA THR A 33 0.63 -0.59 -13.64
C THR A 33 0.13 0.67 -12.91
N PRO A 34 -0.99 1.28 -13.35
CA PRO A 34 -1.61 2.39 -12.64
C PRO A 34 -2.19 1.92 -11.30
N ALA A 35 -1.33 1.77 -10.30
CA ALA A 35 -1.67 1.31 -8.96
C ALA A 35 -1.21 2.33 -7.92
N VAL A 36 -2.07 2.55 -6.94
CA VAL A 36 -1.80 3.38 -5.76
C VAL A 36 -1.98 2.53 -4.52
N VAL A 37 -0.97 2.47 -3.68
CA VAL A 37 -1.01 1.75 -2.41
C VAL A 37 -1.57 2.66 -1.33
N VAL A 38 -2.51 2.17 -0.53
CA VAL A 38 -3.04 2.88 0.65
C VAL A 38 -2.54 2.14 1.88
N GLY A 39 -1.69 2.79 2.68
CA GLY A 39 -1.09 2.17 3.86
C GLY A 39 0.02 3.00 4.47
N CYS A 40 0.63 2.47 5.54
CA CYS A 40 1.70 3.15 6.27
C CYS A 40 3.01 3.11 5.47
N LEU A 41 3.49 4.28 5.06
CA LEU A 41 4.75 4.44 4.35
C LEU A 41 5.93 3.91 5.17
N GLN A 42 5.94 4.16 6.48
CA GLN A 42 7.01 3.70 7.36
C GLN A 42 7.11 2.18 7.42
N THR A 43 5.97 1.47 7.39
CA THR A 43 5.95 0.00 7.32
C THR A 43 6.59 -0.49 6.03
N LEU A 44 6.24 0.10 4.88
CA LEU A 44 6.83 -0.26 3.58
C LEU A 44 8.35 0.03 3.54
N GLN A 45 8.78 1.17 4.08
CA GLN A 45 10.20 1.52 4.18
C GLN A 45 10.97 0.54 5.08
N ARG A 46 10.38 0.13 6.20
CA ARG A 46 10.96 -0.88 7.09
C ARG A 46 11.14 -2.22 6.37
N ILE A 47 10.15 -2.67 5.60
CA ILE A 47 10.23 -3.91 4.82
C ILE A 47 11.31 -3.82 3.74
N GLN A 48 11.43 -2.67 3.07
CA GLN A 48 12.51 -2.44 2.12
C GLN A 48 13.91 -2.44 2.77
N ALA A 49 14.01 -1.92 4.00
CA ALA A 49 15.26 -1.93 4.77
C ALA A 49 15.69 -3.34 5.24
N LEU A 50 14.78 -4.31 5.26
CA LEU A 50 15.12 -5.72 5.53
C LEU A 50 15.78 -6.41 4.32
N GLU A 51 15.86 -5.77 3.16
CA GLU A 51 16.45 -6.30 1.92
C GLU A 51 15.83 -7.63 1.45
N ILE A 52 14.60 -7.94 1.89
CA ILE A 52 13.81 -9.12 1.48
C ILE A 52 12.92 -8.86 0.25
N VAL A 53 12.86 -7.60 -0.19
CA VAL A 53 12.11 -7.12 -1.36
C VAL A 53 13.02 -6.32 -2.29
N PRO A 54 12.69 -6.26 -3.59
CA PRO A 54 13.40 -5.41 -4.54
C PRO A 54 13.35 -3.92 -4.16
N LYS A 55 14.40 -3.18 -4.54
CA LYS A 55 14.51 -1.74 -4.28
C LYS A 55 13.60 -0.97 -5.24
N VAL A 56 12.67 -0.23 -4.67
CA VAL A 56 11.69 0.62 -5.36
C VAL A 56 11.66 2.00 -4.73
N GLU A 57 11.33 3.02 -5.52
CA GLU A 57 11.03 4.35 -5.04
C GLU A 57 9.61 4.36 -4.44
N LEU A 58 9.52 4.48 -3.12
CA LEU A 58 8.25 4.72 -2.43
C LEU A 58 7.93 6.22 -2.49
N ARG A 59 6.93 6.59 -3.28
CA ARG A 59 6.53 7.99 -3.48
C ARG A 59 5.26 8.29 -2.67
N PRO A 60 5.35 9.04 -1.56
CA PRO A 60 4.15 9.49 -0.86
C PRO A 60 3.38 10.49 -1.73
N ILE A 61 2.07 10.28 -1.84
CA ILE A 61 1.13 11.14 -2.56
C ILE A 61 -0.09 11.41 -1.69
N LEU A 62 -0.71 12.57 -1.84
CA LEU A 62 -1.97 12.91 -1.16
C LEU A 62 -3.18 12.55 -2.03
N ASN A 63 -3.05 12.75 -3.34
CA ASN A 63 -4.12 12.55 -4.32
C ASN A 63 -3.65 11.62 -5.43
N VAL A 64 -4.57 10.85 -6.01
CA VAL A 64 -4.26 9.92 -7.11
C VAL A 64 -3.77 10.65 -8.36
N SER A 65 -4.17 11.91 -8.54
CA SER A 65 -3.71 12.78 -9.63
C SER A 65 -2.20 13.09 -9.60
N GLU A 66 -1.55 12.95 -8.45
CA GLU A 66 -0.10 13.16 -8.28
C GLU A 66 0.70 11.86 -8.52
N ALA A 67 0.01 10.74 -8.74
CA ALA A 67 0.63 9.44 -8.92
C ALA A 67 1.47 9.40 -10.21
N ARG A 68 2.67 8.85 -10.09
CA ARG A 68 3.56 8.60 -11.22
C ARG A 68 3.68 7.09 -11.42
N PHE A 69 3.11 6.60 -12.50
CA PHE A 69 3.16 5.18 -12.84
C PHE A 69 4.40 4.91 -13.70
N ALA A 70 5.43 4.33 -13.08
CA ALA A 70 6.63 3.90 -13.76
C ALA A 70 7.17 2.63 -13.09
N PRO A 71 7.87 1.75 -13.83
CA PRO A 71 8.55 0.61 -13.24
C PRO A 71 9.50 1.06 -12.13
N GLY A 72 9.44 0.39 -10.98
CA GLY A 72 10.25 0.73 -9.82
C GLY A 72 9.75 1.93 -8.99
N ILE A 73 8.62 2.54 -9.32
CA ILE A 73 7.97 3.59 -8.51
C ILE A 73 6.65 3.05 -7.97
N ILE A 74 6.48 3.10 -6.65
CA ILE A 74 5.22 2.76 -5.97
C ILE A 74 4.67 4.03 -5.34
N ASN A 75 3.48 4.44 -5.78
CA ASN A 75 2.77 5.57 -5.20
C ASN A 75 2.04 5.11 -3.93
N VAL A 76 2.23 5.82 -2.84
CA VAL A 76 1.67 5.46 -1.53
C VAL A 76 0.85 6.63 -0.99
N ILE A 77 -0.42 6.41 -0.76
CA ILE A 77 -1.25 7.28 0.08
C ILE A 77 -0.97 6.86 1.52
N ASP A 78 -0.22 7.70 2.22
CA ASP A 78 0.26 7.40 3.57
C ASP A 78 -0.89 7.46 4.58
N GLU A 79 -1.11 6.33 5.25
CA GLU A 79 -1.98 6.24 6.41
C GLU A 79 -1.12 5.84 7.62
N PRO A 80 -0.76 6.79 8.49
CA PRO A 80 0.25 6.57 9.50
C PRO A 80 -0.25 5.66 10.64
N LEU A 81 0.66 4.86 11.18
CA LEU A 81 0.49 4.22 12.49
C LEU A 81 1.04 5.12 13.58
N GLU A 82 0.40 5.12 14.75
CA GLU A 82 0.92 5.82 15.95
C GLU A 82 2.24 5.22 16.44
N ASP A 83 2.35 3.89 16.46
CA ASP A 83 3.59 3.21 16.85
C ASP A 83 3.94 2.04 15.90
N PRO A 84 4.53 2.35 14.73
CA PRO A 84 4.98 1.31 13.80
C PRO A 84 6.17 0.50 14.36
N ALA A 85 6.88 1.00 15.38
CA ALA A 85 8.01 0.30 15.99
C ALA A 85 7.56 -0.76 17.01
N ALA A 86 6.44 -0.54 17.71
CA ALA A 86 5.83 -1.53 18.60
C ALA A 86 5.16 -2.69 17.85
N LEU A 87 4.98 -2.56 16.53
CA LEU A 87 4.26 -3.55 15.75
C LEU A 87 5.06 -4.86 15.63
N THR A 88 4.53 -5.93 16.22
CA THR A 88 5.15 -7.25 16.18
C THR A 88 4.64 -8.05 14.97
N PRO A 89 5.51 -8.48 14.03
CA PRO A 89 5.08 -9.31 12.90
C PRO A 89 4.44 -10.63 13.36
N GLY A 90 3.40 -11.08 12.65
CA GLY A 90 2.70 -12.35 12.92
C GLY A 90 1.88 -12.38 14.22
N LYS A 91 1.59 -11.22 14.82
CA LYS A 91 0.71 -11.10 15.98
C LYS A 91 -0.45 -10.16 15.70
N VAL A 92 -1.66 -10.65 15.98
CA VAL A 92 -2.89 -9.85 15.95
C VAL A 92 -2.79 -8.72 16.98
N GLN A 93 -2.89 -7.49 16.51
CA GLN A 93 -2.78 -6.28 17.33
C GLN A 93 -3.89 -5.30 16.95
N ALA A 94 -4.46 -4.61 17.95
CA ALA A 94 -5.55 -3.66 17.72
C ALA A 94 -5.15 -2.53 16.74
N GLN A 95 -3.93 -2.00 16.88
CA GLN A 95 -3.37 -0.99 15.99
C GLN A 95 -3.25 -1.46 14.52
N ALA A 96 -2.98 -2.75 14.32
CA ALA A 96 -2.86 -3.34 13.00
C ALA A 96 -4.23 -3.49 12.33
N GLY A 97 -5.24 -3.92 13.10
CA GLY A 97 -6.64 -3.99 12.63
C GLY A 97 -7.24 -2.60 12.35
N ASP A 98 -6.94 -1.61 13.19
CA ASP A 98 -7.36 -0.22 12.97
C ASP A 98 -6.77 0.33 11.67
N LEU A 99 -5.48 0.10 11.42
CA LEU A 99 -4.86 0.53 10.17
C LEU A 99 -5.48 -0.16 8.96
N ALA A 100 -5.71 -1.48 9.03
CA ALA A 100 -6.34 -2.22 7.94
C ALA A 100 -7.73 -1.64 7.61
N TYR A 101 -8.51 -1.31 8.64
CA TYR A 101 -9.81 -0.64 8.49
C TYR A 101 -9.69 0.74 7.86
N ARG A 102 -8.77 1.59 8.35
CA ARG A 102 -8.53 2.93 7.78
C ARG A 102 -8.11 2.86 6.31
N CYS A 103 -7.24 1.93 5.96
CA CYS A 103 -6.81 1.71 4.58
C CYS A 103 -7.99 1.35 3.67
N VAL A 104 -8.86 0.43 4.11
CA VAL A 104 -10.06 0.05 3.35
C VAL A 104 -11.02 1.23 3.22
N LYS A 105 -11.29 1.95 4.31
CA LYS A 105 -12.14 3.13 4.30
C LYS A 105 -11.62 4.17 3.29
N ARG A 106 -10.33 4.47 3.33
CA ARG A 106 -9.69 5.44 2.44
C ARG A 106 -9.74 4.99 0.97
N ALA A 107 -9.49 3.70 0.70
CA ALA A 107 -9.63 3.16 -0.66
C ALA A 107 -11.08 3.21 -1.16
N THR A 108 -12.07 2.98 -0.28
CA THR A 108 -13.49 3.13 -0.62
C THR A 108 -13.84 4.59 -0.92
N GLU A 109 -13.34 5.55 -0.15
CA GLU A 109 -13.53 6.99 -0.44
C GLU A 109 -13.00 7.35 -1.83
N LEU A 110 -11.81 6.88 -2.19
CA LEU A 110 -11.23 7.10 -3.52
C LEU A 110 -12.05 6.44 -4.63
N ALA A 111 -12.57 5.24 -4.40
CA ALA A 111 -13.42 4.55 -5.37
C ALA A 111 -14.76 5.30 -5.57
N MET A 112 -15.36 5.79 -4.47
CA MET A 112 -16.57 6.60 -4.52
C MET A 112 -16.35 7.96 -5.19
N ALA A 113 -15.16 8.55 -5.04
CA ALA A 113 -14.76 9.76 -5.74
C ALA A 113 -14.47 9.54 -7.24
N GLY A 114 -14.43 8.28 -7.71
CA GLY A 114 -14.07 7.94 -9.09
C GLY A 114 -12.58 8.05 -9.39
N GLU A 115 -11.74 8.17 -8.35
CA GLU A 115 -10.29 8.26 -8.46
C GLU A 115 -9.63 6.89 -8.70
N VAL A 116 -10.30 5.80 -8.33
CA VAL A 116 -9.85 4.43 -8.58
C VAL A 116 -11.01 3.53 -9.04
N MET A 117 -10.70 2.54 -9.87
CA MET A 117 -11.68 1.64 -10.49
C MET A 117 -11.85 0.32 -9.73
N ALA A 118 -10.83 -0.09 -8.97
CA ALA A 118 -10.84 -1.35 -8.25
C ALA A 118 -10.07 -1.22 -6.93
N ILE A 119 -10.49 -2.00 -5.93
CA ILE A 119 -9.82 -2.11 -4.64
C ILE A 119 -9.31 -3.55 -4.51
N ARG A 120 -8.01 -3.70 -4.26
CA ARG A 120 -7.40 -4.99 -3.92
C ARG A 120 -6.97 -4.97 -2.46
N HIS A 121 -7.44 -5.95 -1.69
CA HIS A 121 -7.07 -6.11 -0.28
C HIS A 121 -5.82 -6.98 -0.13
N GLY A 122 -4.82 -6.50 0.61
CA GLY A 122 -3.69 -7.31 1.07
C GLY A 122 -4.16 -8.30 2.13
N ALA A 123 -3.75 -9.57 2.02
CA ALA A 123 -4.17 -10.61 2.95
C ALA A 123 -3.64 -10.33 4.38
N ALA A 124 -4.54 -10.48 5.36
CA ALA A 124 -4.19 -10.58 6.78
C ALA A 124 -4.12 -12.08 7.12
N GLU A 125 -2.91 -12.63 7.24
CA GLU A 125 -2.64 -13.94 7.83
C GLU A 125 -1.72 -13.78 9.04
#